data_AF-A0A533B9F7-F1
#
_entry.id   AF-A0A533B9F7-F1
#
_cell.length_a   1.000
_cell.length_b   1.000
_cell.length_c   1.000
_cell.angle_alpha   90.00
_cell.angle_beta   90.00
_cell.angle_gamma   90.00
#
_symmetry.space_group_name_H-M   'P 1'
#
loop_
_entity.id
_entity.type
_entity.pdbx_description
1 polymer ?
#
loop_
_entity_poly.entity_id
_entity_poly.type
_entity_poly.pdbx_seq_one_letter_code
_entity_poly.pdbx_strand_id
1 'polypeptide(L)'
;MTRISGLVFQKEGRKLNHTDRVIRQLCQDQKIENFVFHDLRHYAVTNLTDAGVDTETIMKIVGHSSVEMFLRYCTIKAEKLDAAMTRLNTLITRRESAARQVPEFAAL
;
A
#
# COMPACT_ATOMS: atom_id res chain seq x y z
N MET A 1 -5.25 -3.21 -29.11
CA MET A 1 -4.73 -2.40 -27.99
C MET A 1 -4.16 -1.11 -28.56
N THR A 2 -4.92 -0.03 -28.54
CA THR A 2 -4.49 1.25 -29.11
C THR A 2 -3.52 1.92 -28.14
N ARG A 3 -2.26 2.04 -28.53
CA ARG A 3 -1.24 2.75 -27.75
C ARG A 3 -1.63 4.22 -27.71
N ILE A 4 -1.91 4.76 -26.53
CA ILE A 4 -2.14 6.20 -26.36
C ILE A 4 -0.82 6.89 -26.74
N SER A 5 -0.75 7.45 -27.95
CA SER A 5 0.39 8.25 -28.39
C SER A 5 0.10 9.71 -28.09
N GLY A 6 0.81 10.29 -27.12
CA GLY A 6 0.66 11.70 -26.72
C GLY A 6 0.84 11.92 -25.22
N LEU A 7 0.63 13.16 -24.78
CA LEU A 7 0.62 13.51 -23.36
C LEU A 7 -0.74 13.12 -22.76
N VAL A 8 -0.73 12.34 -21.68
CA VAL A 8 -1.96 11.96 -20.94
C VAL A 8 -2.49 13.15 -20.13
N PHE A 9 -1.61 13.88 -19.45
CA PHE A 9 -1.95 15.08 -18.69
C PHE A 9 -1.55 16.33 -19.47
N GLN A 10 -2.51 16.89 -20.19
CA GLN A 10 -2.31 18.08 -21.02
C GLN A 10 -3.46 19.08 -20.90
N LYS A 11 -3.13 20.35 -21.10
CA LYS A 11 -4.09 21.42 -21.38
C LYS A 11 -3.75 22.00 -22.75
N GLU A 12 -4.70 21.96 -23.68
CA GLU A 12 -4.53 22.51 -25.03
C GLU A 12 -3.27 21.99 -25.75
N GLY A 13 -2.99 20.68 -25.64
CA GLY A 13 -1.82 20.04 -26.27
C GLY A 13 -0.48 20.32 -25.58
N ARG A 14 -0.45 21.09 -24.49
CA ARG A 14 0.76 21.36 -23.70
C ARG A 14 0.78 20.54 -22.42
N LYS A 15 1.98 20.09 -22.02
CA LYS A 15 2.19 19.34 -20.78
C LYS A 15 1.69 20.14 -19.58
N LEU A 16 0.94 19.48 -18.71
CA LEU A 16 0.55 20.06 -17.44
C LEU A 16 1.79 20.23 -16.54
N ASN A 17 2.08 21.47 -16.15
CA ASN A 17 3.27 21.87 -15.40
C ASN A 17 2.96 22.66 -14.12
N HIS A 18 1.70 23.02 -13.87
CA HIS A 18 1.29 23.90 -12.77
C HIS A 18 0.40 23.22 -11.72
N THR A 19 0.44 21.88 -11.61
CA THR A 19 -0.37 21.11 -10.66
C THR A 19 -0.15 21.59 -9.22
N ASP A 20 1.09 21.93 -8.87
CA ASP A 20 1.45 22.44 -7.54
C ASP A 20 0.71 23.74 -7.17
N ARG A 21 0.43 24.61 -8.14
CA ARG A 21 -0.23 25.90 -7.87
C ARG A 21 -1.69 25.69 -7.47
N VAL A 22 -2.39 24.84 -8.22
CA VAL A 22 -3.80 24.51 -7.94
C VAL A 22 -3.93 23.83 -6.59
N ILE A 23 -3.02 22.90 -6.30
CA ILE A 23 -3.03 22.14 -5.06
C ILE A 23 -2.72 23.03 -3.85
N ARG A 24 -1.75 23.94 -3.96
CA ARG A 24 -1.48 24.93 -2.90
C ARG A 24 -2.69 25.80 -2.61
N GLN A 25 -3.39 26.26 -3.64
CA GLN A 25 -4.59 27.07 -3.47
C GLN A 25 -5.71 26.28 -2.76
N LEU A 26 -5.93 25.03 -3.16
CA LEU A 26 -6.88 24.15 -2.48
C LEU A 26 -6.50 23.90 -1.01
N CYS A 27 -5.21 23.73 -0.72
CA CYS A 27 -4.74 23.57 0.66
C CYS A 27 -4.98 24.83 1.49
N GLN A 28 -4.80 26.02 0.91
CA GLN A 28 -5.12 27.29 1.57
C GLN A 28 -6.62 27.40 1.87
N ASP A 29 -7.48 27.08 0.91
CA ASP A 29 -8.94 27.12 1.07
C ASP A 29 -9.42 26.14 2.16
N GLN A 30 -8.77 24.97 2.26
CA GLN A 30 -9.08 23.93 3.24
C GLN A 30 -8.29 24.06 4.55
N LYS A 31 -7.49 25.12 4.73
CA LYS A 31 -6.63 25.35 5.92
C LYS A 31 -5.70 24.18 6.25
N ILE A 32 -5.19 23.50 5.22
CA ILE A 32 -4.19 22.45 5.35
C ILE A 32 -2.81 23.09 5.29
N GLU A 33 -2.09 23.03 6.40
CA GLU A 33 -0.74 23.56 6.51
C GLU A 33 0.31 22.53 6.06
N ASN A 34 1.45 23.01 5.56
CA ASN A 34 2.64 22.22 5.24
C ASN A 34 2.45 21.05 4.25
N PHE A 35 1.42 21.09 3.41
CA PHE A 35 1.20 20.08 2.39
C PHE A 35 2.13 20.26 1.17
N VAL A 36 2.80 19.19 0.78
CA VAL A 36 3.61 19.10 -0.45
C VAL A 36 3.02 18.02 -1.35
N PHE A 37 3.10 18.19 -2.67
CA PHE A 37 2.57 17.21 -3.63
C PHE A 37 3.07 15.77 -3.41
N HIS A 38 4.30 15.62 -2.89
CA HIS A 38 4.87 14.32 -2.56
C HIS A 38 4.14 13.58 -1.42
N ASP A 39 3.37 14.29 -0.60
CA ASP A 39 2.56 13.70 0.47
C ASP A 39 1.45 12.79 -0.08
N LEU A 40 0.97 13.05 -1.30
CA LEU A 40 0.05 12.12 -1.97
C LEU A 40 0.68 10.76 -2.22
N ARG A 41 1.97 10.75 -2.61
CA ARG A 41 2.73 9.51 -2.78
C ARG A 41 2.92 8.82 -1.43
N HIS A 42 3.20 9.57 -0.37
CA HIS A 42 3.27 9.01 0.99
C HIS A 42 1.95 8.39 1.42
N TYR A 43 0.85 9.12 1.23
CA TYR A 43 -0.49 8.65 1.59
C TYR A 43 -0.87 7.36 0.84
N ALA A 44 -0.54 7.26 -0.45
CA ALA A 44 -0.76 6.05 -1.23
C ALA A 44 0.02 4.85 -0.68
N VAL A 45 1.29 5.03 -0.31
CA VAL A 45 2.12 3.96 0.29
C VAL A 45 1.55 3.50 1.62
N THR A 46 1.15 4.43 2.49
CA THR A 46 0.54 4.12 3.79
C THR A 46 -0.76 3.34 3.62
N ASN A 47 -1.67 3.80 2.76
CA ASN A 47 -2.94 3.11 2.52
C ASN A 47 -2.76 1.71 1.94
N LEU A 48 -1.83 1.51 1.00
CA LEU A 48 -1.55 0.17 0.46
C LEU A 48 -0.98 -0.76 1.52
N THR A 49 -0.13 -0.24 2.40
CA THR A 49 0.43 -0.99 3.53
C THR A 49 -0.65 -1.31 4.56
N ASP A 50 -1.59 -0.41 4.81
CA ASP A 50 -2.73 -0.62 5.72
C ASP A 50 -3.75 -1.61 5.13
N ALA A 51 -3.91 -1.65 3.81
CA ALA A 51 -4.68 -2.68 3.11
C ALA A 51 -4.02 -4.08 3.14
N GLY A 52 -2.79 -4.19 3.65
CA GLY A 52 -2.07 -5.45 3.77
C GLY A 52 -1.45 -5.96 2.46
N VAL A 53 -1.26 -5.07 1.48
CA VAL A 53 -0.53 -5.39 0.24
C VAL A 53 0.94 -5.63 0.57
N ASP A 54 1.56 -6.58 -0.13
CA ASP A 54 2.97 -6.90 0.07
C ASP A 54 3.89 -5.75 -0.38
N THR A 55 4.99 -5.59 0.34
CA THR A 55 5.98 -4.52 0.13
C THR A 55 6.50 -4.48 -1.31
N GLU A 56 6.79 -5.63 -1.92
CA GLU A 56 7.34 -5.69 -3.28
C GLU A 56 6.35 -5.16 -4.33
N THR A 57 5.09 -5.51 -4.20
CA THR A 57 4.01 -5.02 -5.04
C THR A 57 3.82 -3.52 -4.87
N ILE A 58 3.83 -3.01 -3.63
CA ILE A 58 3.73 -1.57 -3.38
C ILE A 58 4.91 -0.83 -4.02
N MET A 59 6.14 -1.33 -3.86
CA MET A 59 7.33 -0.72 -4.45
C MET A 59 7.25 -0.67 -5.98
N LYS A 60 6.76 -1.73 -6.62
CA LYS A 60 6.52 -1.77 -8.07
C LYS A 60 5.45 -0.76 -8.52
N ILE A 61 4.37 -0.61 -7.76
CA ILE A 61 3.29 0.35 -8.07
C ILE A 61 3.79 1.79 -7.96
N VAL A 62 4.50 2.12 -6.88
CA VAL A 62 4.91 3.49 -6.57
C VAL A 62 6.19 3.89 -7.33
N GLY A 63 6.95 2.90 -7.79
CA GLY A 63 8.20 3.07 -8.53
C GLY A 63 9.41 3.38 -7.63
N HIS A 64 9.42 2.86 -6.40
CA HIS A 64 10.57 3.03 -5.50
C HIS A 64 11.68 2.06 -5.90
N SER A 65 12.88 2.58 -6.16
CA SER A 65 14.06 1.79 -6.50
C SER A 65 14.78 1.20 -5.28
N SER A 66 14.57 1.75 -4.08
CA SER A 66 15.17 1.28 -2.83
C SER A 66 14.13 0.98 -1.76
N VAL A 67 14.35 -0.11 -1.03
CA VAL A 67 13.57 -0.52 0.14
C VAL A 67 13.69 0.51 1.27
N GLU A 68 14.85 1.18 1.42
CA GLU A 68 15.05 2.22 2.43
C GLU A 68 14.10 3.41 2.24
N MET A 69 13.74 3.72 1.00
CA MET A 69 12.74 4.75 0.71
C MET A 69 11.37 4.31 1.21
N PHE A 70 11.01 3.04 1.04
CA PHE A 70 9.74 2.48 1.52
C PHE A 70 9.67 2.40 3.06
N LEU A 71 10.75 1.97 3.71
CA LEU A 71 10.79 1.79 5.17
C LEU A 71 10.54 3.07 5.97
N ARG A 72 10.82 4.25 5.40
CA ARG A 72 10.45 5.55 6.03
C ARG A 72 8.94 5.71 6.25
N TYR A 73 8.13 4.94 5.53
CA TYR A 73 6.66 5.07 5.54
C TYR A 73 5.97 3.88 6.19
N CYS A 74 6.68 2.77 6.40
CA CYS A 74 6.20 1.63 7.15
C CYS A 74 6.43 1.82 8.65
N THR A 75 5.70 2.75 9.26
CA THR A 75 5.57 2.73 10.72
C THR A 75 4.73 1.54 11.11
N ILE A 76 5.38 0.49 11.62
CA ILE A 76 4.69 -0.70 12.13
C ILE A 76 3.92 -0.28 13.39
N LYS A 77 2.59 -0.15 13.26
CA LYS A 77 1.72 0.06 14.42
C LYS A 77 1.63 -1.23 15.24
N ALA A 78 1.53 -1.11 16.56
CA ALA A 78 1.38 -2.27 17.47
C ALA A 78 0.22 -3.19 17.04
N GLU A 79 -0.88 -2.60 16.59
CA GLU A 79 -2.06 -3.29 16.05
C GLU A 79 -1.74 -4.28 14.91
N LYS A 80 -0.74 -3.96 14.06
CA LYS A 80 -0.33 -4.84 12.97
C LYS A 80 0.45 -6.06 13.48
N LEU A 81 1.21 -5.90 14.57
CA LEU A 81 1.93 -7.01 15.21
C LEU A 81 0.94 -7.99 15.85
N ASP A 82 -0.07 -7.47 16.55
CA ASP A 82 -1.12 -8.29 17.18
C ASP A 82 -1.95 -9.03 16.13
N ALA A 83 -2.31 -8.35 15.04
CA ALA A 83 -3.02 -8.99 13.92
C ALA A 83 -2.17 -10.08 13.26
N ALA A 84 -0.86 -9.86 13.09
CA ALA A 84 0.05 -10.86 12.54
C ALA A 84 0.15 -12.10 13.44
N MET A 85 0.29 -11.90 14.75
CA MET A 85 0.36 -13.00 15.71
C MET A 85 -0.97 -13.78 15.77
N THR A 86 -2.10 -13.08 15.72
CA THR A 86 -3.43 -13.70 15.66
C THR A 86 -3.60 -14.59 14.42
N ARG A 87 -3.16 -14.11 13.25
CA ARG A 87 -3.18 -14.88 11.99
C ARG A 87 -2.31 -16.13 12.09
N LEU A 88 -1.11 -16.01 12.68
CA LEU A 88 -0.24 -17.16 12.90
C LEU A 88 -0.89 -18.19 13.83
N ASN A 89 -1.45 -17.74 14.96
CA ASN A 89 -2.10 -18.63 15.92
C ASN A 89 -3.30 -19.38 15.30
N THR A 90 -4.06 -18.69 14.45
CA THR A 90 -5.17 -19.31 13.69
C THR A 90 -4.67 -20.42 12.77
N LEU A 91 -3.55 -20.22 12.07
CA LEU A 91 -2.96 -21.23 11.19
C LEU A 91 -2.44 -22.45 11.97
N ILE A 92 -1.76 -22.21 13.10
CA ILE A 92 -1.26 -23.27 13.99
C ILE A 92 -2.42 -24.10 14.52
N THR A 93 -3.43 -23.44 15.10
CA THR A 93 -4.63 -24.10 15.66
C THR A 93 -5.36 -24.92 14.60
N ARG A 94 -5.53 -24.38 13.38
CA ARG A 94 -6.15 -25.09 12.25
C ARG A 94 -5.36 -26.33 11.85
N ARG A 95 -4.02 -26.25 11.84
CA ARG A 95 -3.14 -27.37 11.50
C ARG A 95 -3.18 -28.48 12.54
N GLU A 96 -3.18 -28.13 13.83
CA GLU A 96 -3.30 -29.10 14.93
C GLU A 96 -4.66 -29.82 14.90
N SER A 97 -5.73 -29.08 14.64
CA SER A 97 -7.09 -29.63 14.52
C SER A 97 -7.21 -30.60 13.34
N ALA A 98 -6.59 -30.28 12.19
CA ALA A 98 -6.55 -31.16 11.03
C ALA A 98 -5.70 -32.42 11.28
N ALA A 99 -4.56 -32.30 11.99
CA ALA A 99 -3.72 -33.44 12.35
C ALA A 99 -4.41 -34.40 13.35
N ARG A 100 -5.27 -33.87 14.23
CA ARG A 100 -6.01 -34.65 15.22
C ARG A 100 -7.25 -35.37 14.65
N GLN A 101 -7.71 -34.98 13.46
CA GLN A 101 -8.90 -35.54 12.80
C GLN A 101 -8.60 -36.65 11.78
N VAL A 102 -7.33 -37.04 11.55
CA VAL A 102 -7.03 -38.19 10.70
C VAL A 102 -7.60 -39.44 11.38
N PRO A 103 -8.66 -40.07 10.83
CA PRO A 103 -9.27 -41.20 11.50
C PRO A 103 -8.38 -42.43 11.28
N GLU A 104 -8.11 -43.12 12.38
CA GLU A 104 -7.44 -44.41 12.44
C GLU A 104 -8.32 -45.49 11.78
N PHE A 105 -8.33 -45.56 10.44
CA PHE A 105 -9.04 -46.60 9.68
C PHE A 105 -8.09 -47.63 9.04
N ALA A 106 -6.93 -47.88 9.64
CA ALA A 106 -5.95 -48.85 9.12
C ALA A 106 -5.52 -49.86 10.20
N ALA A 107 -6.49 -50.63 10.70
CA ALA A 107 -6.23 -51.90 11.37
C ALA A 107 -7.47 -52.80 11.26
N LEU A 108 -7.67 -53.40 10.08
CA LEU A 108 -8.57 -54.54 9.86
C LEU A 108 -7.88 -55.51 8.90
#